data_AF-A0A378MXX2-F1
#
_entry.id   AF-A0A378MXX2-F1
#
_cell.length_a   1.000
_cell.length_b   1.000
_cell.length_c   1.000
_cell.angle_alpha   90.00
_cell.angle_beta   90.00
_cell.angle_gamma   90.00
#
_symmetry.space_group_name_H-M   'P 1'
#
loop_
_entity.id
_entity.type
_entity.pdbx_description
1 polymer ?
#
loop_
_entity_poly.entity_id
_entity_poly.type
_entity_poly.pdbx_seq_one_letter_code
_entity_poly.pdbx_strand_id
1 'polypeptide(L)'
;MTTPPEQPIVDMIAKAFPLTLQLTFIGVFLAAIVSFTLGVTAALYRDTWIDQLIRLISVAAVATPSFWLGILLIQYFSLKLDWLPSGGFIPF
;
A
#
# COMPACT_ATOMS: atom_id res chain seq x y z
N MET A 1 -36.56 14.10 -10.56
CA MET A 1 -35.74 15.33 -10.45
C MET A 1 -34.49 14.98 -9.66
N THR A 2 -33.37 14.72 -10.32
CA THR A 2 -32.07 14.61 -9.65
C THR A 2 -31.54 16.04 -9.48
N THR A 3 -31.25 16.46 -8.26
CA THR A 3 -30.63 17.76 -7.99
C THR A 3 -29.31 17.88 -8.79
N PRO A 4 -29.05 19.01 -9.46
CA PRO A 4 -27.75 19.26 -10.05
C PRO A 4 -26.68 19.19 -8.94
N PRO A 5 -25.51 18.59 -9.20
CA PRO A 5 -24.44 18.56 -8.22
C PRO A 5 -24.02 19.99 -7.84
N GLU A 6 -23.79 20.23 -6.55
CA GLU A 6 -23.44 21.56 -5.99
C GLU A 6 -22.10 22.11 -6.53
N GLN A 7 -21.27 21.23 -7.11
CA GLN A 7 -19.99 21.58 -7.72
C GLN A 7 -19.74 20.70 -8.98
N PRO A 8 -19.04 21.21 -9.99
CA PRO A 8 -18.66 20.43 -11.16
C PRO A 8 -17.89 19.15 -10.80
N ILE A 9 -18.24 18.03 -11.43
CA ILE A 9 -17.56 16.73 -11.23
C ILE A 9 -16.05 16.84 -11.54
N VAL A 10 -15.71 17.64 -12.56
CA VAL A 10 -14.32 17.91 -12.95
C VAL A 10 -13.51 18.47 -11.79
N ASP A 11 -14.10 19.35 -10.98
CA ASP A 11 -13.42 19.97 -9.83
C ASP A 11 -13.18 18.96 -8.70
N MET A 12 -14.11 18.02 -8.51
CA MET A 12 -13.94 16.92 -7.55
C MET A 12 -12.81 15.98 -7.97
N ILE A 13 -12.75 15.62 -9.25
CA ILE A 13 -11.68 14.79 -9.81
C ILE A 13 -10.33 15.52 -9.70
N ALA A 14 -10.27 16.79 -10.08
CA ALA A 14 -9.05 17.60 -10.03
C ALA A 14 -8.48 17.70 -8.60
N LYS A 15 -9.33 17.69 -7.56
CA LYS A 15 -8.89 17.66 -6.16
C LYS A 15 -8.37 16.29 -5.71
N ALA A 16 -9.02 15.20 -6.11
CA ALA A 16 -8.65 13.85 -5.68
C ALA A 16 -7.46 13.26 -6.46
N PHE A 17 -7.33 13.60 -7.74
CA PHE A 17 -6.30 13.06 -8.63
C PHE A 17 -4.86 13.20 -8.14
N PRO A 18 -4.39 14.39 -7.69
CA PRO A 18 -3.02 14.53 -7.19
C PRO A 18 -2.74 13.68 -5.95
N LEU A 19 -3.75 13.50 -5.08
CA LEU A 19 -3.64 12.66 -3.88
C LEU A 19 -3.45 11.19 -4.26
N THR A 20 -4.27 10.69 -5.18
CA THR A 20 -4.14 9.31 -5.69
C THR A 20 -2.79 9.09 -6.36
N LEU A 21 -2.31 10.06 -7.16
CA LEU A 21 -1.00 9.97 -7.79
C LEU A 21 0.12 9.87 -6.76
N GLN A 22 0.10 10.74 -5.76
CA GLN A 22 1.11 10.73 -4.71
C GLN A 22 1.15 9.40 -3.96
N LEU A 23 -0.01 8.91 -3.51
CA LEU A 23 -0.10 7.62 -2.83
C LEU A 23 0.36 6.47 -3.72
N THR A 24 0.02 6.52 -5.01
CA THR A 24 0.44 5.53 -6.00
C THR A 24 1.96 5.53 -6.17
N PHE A 25 2.58 6.70 -6.34
CA PHE A 25 4.03 6.79 -6.52
C PHE A 25 4.79 6.29 -5.29
N ILE A 26 4.37 6.69 -4.09
CA ILE A 26 4.98 6.21 -2.84
C ILE A 26 4.83 4.68 -2.73
N GLY A 27 3.62 4.16 -2.99
CA GLY A 27 3.34 2.73 -2.94
C GLY A 27 4.18 1.92 -3.93
N VAL A 28 4.26 2.36 -5.19
CA VAL A 28 5.06 1.72 -6.23
C VAL A 28 6.55 1.79 -5.90
N PHE A 29 7.04 2.93 -5.40
CA PHE A 29 8.44 3.08 -5.03
C PHE A 29 8.84 2.12 -3.90
N LEU A 30 8.03 2.03 -2.84
CA LEU A 30 8.25 1.08 -1.75
C LEU A 30 8.14 -0.37 -2.24
N ALA A 31 7.13 -0.68 -3.05
CA ALA A 31 6.96 -2.02 -3.62
C ALA A 31 8.15 -2.42 -4.48
N ALA A 32 8.69 -1.52 -5.29
CA ALA A 32 9.86 -1.76 -6.13
C ALA A 32 11.09 -2.10 -5.29
N ILE A 33 11.39 -1.32 -4.25
CA ILE A 33 12.54 -1.56 -3.36
C ILE A 33 12.41 -2.92 -2.66
N VAL A 34 11.25 -3.18 -2.06
CA VAL A 34 11.03 -4.41 -1.27
C VAL A 34 11.02 -5.65 -2.17
N SER A 35 10.27 -5.60 -3.28
CA SER A 35 10.22 -6.74 -4.21
C SER A 35 11.55 -7.01 -4.88
N PHE A 36 12.32 -5.98 -5.23
CA PHE A 36 13.65 -6.14 -5.82
C PHE A 36 14.62 -6.78 -4.83
N THR A 37 14.70 -6.28 -3.59
CA THR A 37 15.61 -6.84 -2.58
C THR A 37 15.26 -8.28 -2.21
N LEU A 38 13.99 -8.58 -1.97
CA LEU A 38 13.54 -9.94 -1.68
C LEU A 38 13.68 -10.87 -2.89
N GLY A 39 13.34 -10.40 -4.09
CA GLY A 39 13.44 -11.17 -5.33
C GLY A 39 14.88 -11.53 -5.69
N VAL A 40 15.81 -10.57 -5.61
CA VAL A 40 17.24 -10.81 -5.82
C VAL A 40 17.79 -11.78 -4.77
N THR A 41 17.43 -11.59 -3.50
CA THR A 41 17.87 -12.50 -2.42
C THR A 41 17.37 -13.92 -2.64
N ALA A 42 16.09 -14.10 -2.98
CA ALA A 42 15.54 -15.42 -3.29
C ALA A 42 16.23 -16.08 -4.49
N ALA A 43 16.59 -15.30 -5.52
CA ALA A 43 17.30 -15.79 -6.69
C ALA A 43 18.74 -16.22 -6.38
N LEU A 44 19.45 -15.46 -5.54
CA LEU A 44 20.82 -15.78 -5.11
C LEU A 44 20.87 -17.03 -4.21
N TYR A 45 19.88 -17.18 -3.33
CA TYR A 45 19.78 -18.29 -2.37
C TYR A 45 18.75 -19.34 -2.80
N ARG A 46 18.66 -19.60 -4.10
CA ARG A 46 17.69 -20.51 -4.69
C ARG A 46 17.73 -21.90 -4.05
N ASP A 47 16.56 -22.48 -3.83
CA ASP A 47 16.36 -23.82 -3.24
C ASP A 47 16.87 -23.98 -1.80
N THR A 48 17.28 -22.88 -1.14
CA THR A 48 17.58 -22.85 0.29
C THR A 48 16.35 -22.49 1.13
N TRP A 49 16.46 -22.61 2.46
CA TRP A 49 15.40 -22.20 3.38
C TRP A 49 15.02 -20.71 3.25
N ILE A 50 15.94 -19.85 2.79
CA ILE A 50 15.71 -18.42 2.58
C ILE A 50 14.72 -18.20 1.42
N ASP A 51 14.95 -18.87 0.28
CA ASP A 51 14.04 -18.84 -0.87
C ASP A 51 12.66 -19.38 -0.48
N GLN A 52 12.61 -20.49 0.26
CA GLN A 52 11.34 -21.06 0.74
C GLN A 52 10.57 -20.10 1.64
N LEU A 53 11.24 -19.39 2.56
CA LEU A 53 10.61 -18.40 3.43
C LEU A 53 10.06 -17.22 2.63
N ILE A 54 10.83 -16.68 1.68
CA ILE A 54 10.40 -15.57 0.84
C ILE A 54 9.19 -15.97 -0.02
N ARG A 55 9.20 -17.19 -0.58
CA ARG A 55 8.05 -17.73 -1.33
C ARG A 55 6.82 -17.88 -0.45
N LEU A 56 6.97 -18.42 0.76
CA LEU A 56 5.87 -18.59 1.70
C LEU A 56 5.23 -17.24 2.03
N ILE A 57 6.05 -16.24 2.38
CA ILE A 57 5.57 -14.88 2.69
C ILE A 57 4.90 -14.27 1.46
N SER A 58 5.46 -14.45 0.26
CA SER A 58 4.89 -13.93 -0.99
C SER A 58 3.52 -14.54 -1.27
N VAL A 59 3.39 -15.86 -1.14
CA VAL A 59 2.11 -16.56 -1.33
C VAL A 59 1.09 -16.12 -0.27
N ALA A 60 1.49 -16.01 0.99
CA ALA A 60 0.63 -15.54 2.06
C ALA A 60 0.13 -14.11 1.81
N ALA A 61 1.02 -13.20 1.38
CA ALA A 61 0.66 -11.82 1.05
C ALA A 61 -0.33 -11.74 -0.11
N VAL A 62 -0.15 -12.55 -1.16
CA VAL A 62 -1.05 -12.61 -2.32
C VAL A 62 -2.40 -13.25 -1.97
N ALA A 63 -2.40 -14.28 -1.12
CA ALA A 63 -3.61 -14.97 -0.69
C ALA A 63 -4.45 -14.14 0.31
N THR A 64 -3.81 -13.20 0.99
CA THR A 64 -4.47 -12.36 1.99
C THR A 64 -5.27 -11.24 1.32
N PRO A 65 -6.55 -11.03 1.68
CA PRO A 65 -7.32 -9.90 1.17
C PRO A 65 -6.66 -8.56 1.53
N SER A 66 -6.48 -7.69 0.53
CA SER A 66 -5.77 -6.42 0.69
C SER A 66 -6.41 -5.48 1.71
N PHE A 67 -7.74 -5.42 1.77
CA PHE A 67 -8.46 -4.61 2.76
C PHE A 67 -8.18 -5.07 4.19
N TRP A 68 -8.15 -6.38 4.42
CA TRP A 68 -7.92 -6.97 5.74
C TRP A 68 -6.49 -6.72 6.19
N LEU A 69 -5.53 -6.92 5.28
CA LEU A 69 -4.12 -6.61 5.51
C LEU A 69 -3.94 -5.12 5.81
N GLY A 70 -4.60 -4.24 5.06
CA GLY A 70 -4.58 -2.79 5.30
C GLY A 70 -5.08 -2.42 6.71
N ILE A 71 -6.18 -3.01 7.17
CA ILE A 71 -6.72 -2.79 8.53
C ILE A 71 -5.71 -3.26 9.60
N LEU A 72 -5.08 -4.43 9.42
CA LEU A 72 -4.07 -4.92 10.36
C LEU A 72 -2.83 -4.03 10.40
N LEU A 73 -2.38 -3.53 9.24
CA LEU A 73 -1.26 -2.59 9.17
C LEU A 73 -1.60 -1.29 9.90
N ILE A 74 -2.80 -0.72 9.69
CA ILE A 74 -3.24 0.48 10.43
C ILE A 74 -3.26 0.20 11.93
N GLN A 75 -3.86 -0.92 12.36
CA GLN A 75 -3.92 -1.26 13.79
C GLN A 75 -2.52 -1.39 14.41
N TYR A 76 -1.59 -2.04 13.71
CA TYR A 76 -0.25 -2.25 14.24
C TYR A 76 0.61 -0.97 14.22
N PHE A 77 0.72 -0.31 13.07
CA PHE A 77 1.62 0.84 12.91
C PHE A 77 1.06 2.13 13.49
N SER A 78 -0.25 2.32 13.44
CA SER A 78 -0.87 3.54 13.95
C SER A 78 -1.24 3.44 15.42
N LEU A 79 -1.90 2.35 15.85
CA LEU A 79 -2.46 2.29 17.20
C LEU A 79 -1.53 1.65 18.23
N LYS A 80 -0.67 0.72 17.81
CA LYS A 80 0.24 0.03 18.74
C LYS A 80 1.62 0.68 18.78
N LEU A 81 2.09 1.18 17.63
CA LEU A 81 3.44 1.69 17.46
C LEU A 81 3.52 3.22 17.40
N ASP A 82 2.38 3.90 17.21
CA ASP A 82 2.26 5.36 17.07
C ASP A 82 3.18 5.96 15.98
N TRP A 83 3.52 5.18 14.95
CA TRP A 83 4.41 5.61 13.86
C TRP A 83 3.70 6.44 12.80
N LEU A 84 2.43 6.13 12.56
CA LEU A 84 1.66 6.71 11.47
C LEU A 84 0.29 7.21 11.99
N PRO A 85 -0.22 8.35 11.51
CA PRO A 85 -1.56 8.80 11.84
C PRO A 85 -2.60 7.81 11.30
N SER A 86 -3.66 7.55 12.08
CA SER A 86 -4.71 6.59 11.73
C SER A 86 -5.64 7.06 10.62
N GLY A 87 -5.55 8.34 10.25
CA GLY A 87 -6.28 8.95 9.14
C GLY A 87 -6.18 10.48 9.16
N GLY A 88 -6.70 11.10 8.10
CA GLY A 88 -6.68 12.55 7.89
C GLY A 88 -5.63 12.99 6.88
N PHE A 89 -5.91 14.09 6.17
CA PHE A 89 -4.96 14.72 5.25
C PHE A 89 -4.08 15.69 6.04
N ILE A 90 -2.79 15.35 6.17
CA ILE A 90 -1.78 16.27 6.70
C ILE A 90 -1.03 16.81 5.48
N PRO A 91 -1.27 18.07 5.06
CA PRO A 91 -0.45 18.69 4.03
C PRO A 91 0.99 18.79 4.56
N PHE A 92 1.92 18.14 3.86
CA PHE A 92 3.36 18.33 3.99
C PHE A 92 3.86 19.32 2.93
#